data_AF-A0AAD4LEF9-F1
#
_entry.id   AF-A0AAD4LEF9-F1
#
_cell.length_a   1.000
_cell.length_b   1.000
_cell.length_c   1.000
_cell.angle_alpha   90.00
_cell.angle_beta   90.00
_cell.angle_gamma   90.00
#
_symmetry.space_group_name_H-M   'P 1'
#
loop_
_entity.id
_entity.type
_entity.pdbx_description
1 polymer ?
#
loop_
_entity_poly.entity_id
_entity_poly.type
_entity_poly.pdbx_seq_one_letter_code
_entity_poly.pdbx_strand_id
1 'polypeptide(L)'
;MKFTPDHLRRLSHKPMPNLRYLSLRCRPYESKVICHPSNDRPAHTYYDSVLETFAGWPSAELPVISVVEDLVDDPTGSSAQPLSSFYLDNLSSPLLFLTRVLRLRIPRLEIVRFLRLSRWRLVLPRITFLDLSTCCLSDLDVSELLHSLPRLRHLVLDHCNLFDDAHTRDWAVFGHHCMLAGKDLNLERLVNRRLALGGASGTGGSHPREVRILPRVSALLSLSLSVPAHVDADARRVLLAEFQRGWAEAATVFNGIVSAARRSRTEEGVVTYRFPWPGEAGSALPVREYSFVGMMVVNDNDEFSQLSEVRGAEGCPVVCLAGRSGKEEGIEHAGGYGHSIGWDIWQDTL
;
A
#
# COMPACT_ATOMS: atom_id res chain seq x y z
N MET A 1 -24.42 7.45 14.36
CA MET A 1 -25.70 6.73 14.10
C MET A 1 -25.40 5.24 14.06
N LYS A 2 -26.23 4.37 14.63
CA LYS A 2 -26.06 2.92 14.52
C LYS A 2 -26.72 2.44 13.22
N PHE A 3 -25.99 1.71 12.39
CA PHE A 3 -26.49 1.17 11.13
C PHE A 3 -26.59 -0.35 11.19
N THR A 4 -27.67 -0.90 10.63
CA THR A 4 -27.72 -2.31 10.25
C THR A 4 -27.22 -2.45 8.80
N PRO A 5 -26.75 -3.62 8.36
CA PRO A 5 -26.37 -3.88 6.99
C PRO A 5 -27.49 -3.60 6.01
N ASP A 6 -28.75 -3.82 6.39
CA ASP A 6 -29.90 -3.43 5.58
C ASP A 6 -29.96 -1.92 5.35
N HIS A 7 -29.58 -1.11 6.36
CA HIS A 7 -29.45 0.33 6.16
C HIS A 7 -28.31 0.67 5.19
N LEU A 8 -27.15 -0.01 5.29
CA LEU A 8 -26.04 0.19 4.35
C LEU A 8 -26.44 -0.20 2.93
N ARG A 9 -27.13 -1.33 2.75
CA ARG A 9 -27.65 -1.77 1.47
C ARG A 9 -28.63 -0.76 0.88
N ARG A 10 -29.50 -0.15 1.69
CA ARG A 10 -30.38 0.93 1.22
C ARG A 10 -29.59 2.17 0.77
N LEU A 11 -28.48 2.49 1.43
CA LEU A 11 -27.60 3.60 1.05
C LEU A 11 -26.88 3.33 -0.28
N SER A 12 -26.51 2.10 -0.61
CA SER A 12 -25.90 1.79 -1.91
C SER A 12 -26.88 1.96 -3.08
N HIS A 13 -28.17 1.73 -2.86
CA HIS A 13 -29.20 1.88 -3.92
C HIS A 13 -29.57 3.34 -4.20
N LYS A 14 -29.35 4.24 -3.23
CA LYS A 14 -29.65 5.66 -3.36
C LYS A 14 -28.34 6.46 -3.27
N PRO A 15 -27.66 6.74 -4.40
CA PRO A 15 -26.37 7.42 -4.37
C PRO A 15 -26.46 8.73 -3.60
N MET A 16 -25.50 8.94 -2.71
CA MET A 16 -25.33 10.19 -1.98
C MET A 16 -24.25 11.01 -2.70
N PRO A 17 -24.62 11.92 -3.63
CA PRO A 17 -23.67 12.57 -4.52
C PRO A 17 -22.60 13.42 -3.80
N ASN A 18 -22.87 13.79 -2.56
CA ASN A 18 -21.97 14.61 -1.74
C ASN A 18 -21.31 13.82 -0.60
N LEU A 19 -21.40 12.49 -0.59
CA LEU A 19 -20.73 11.68 0.43
C LEU A 19 -19.22 11.74 0.19
N ARG A 20 -18.48 12.39 1.10
CA ARG A 20 -17.01 12.54 1.00
C ARG A 20 -16.25 11.54 1.88
N TYR A 21 -16.93 10.98 2.86
CA TYR A 21 -16.32 10.21 3.94
C TYR A 21 -17.27 9.09 4.34
N LEU A 22 -16.76 7.87 4.36
CA LEU A 22 -17.49 6.70 4.83
C LEU A 22 -16.64 5.98 5.87
N SER A 23 -17.09 5.99 7.13
CA SER A 23 -16.47 5.24 8.21
C SER A 23 -17.44 4.20 8.75
N LEU A 24 -16.98 2.95 8.75
CA LEU A 24 -17.67 1.82 9.33
C LEU A 24 -16.83 1.26 10.47
N ARG A 25 -17.46 1.16 11.63
CA ARG A 25 -16.87 0.54 12.80
C ARG A 25 -17.70 -0.66 13.21
N CYS A 26 -17.12 -1.83 12.99
CA CYS A 26 -17.65 -3.13 13.35
C CYS A 26 -17.29 -3.40 14.81
N ARG A 27 -18.30 -3.47 15.68
CA ARG A 27 -18.11 -3.90 17.07
C ARG A 27 -18.45 -5.36 17.17
N PRO A 28 -17.57 -6.21 17.72
CA PRO A 28 -17.95 -7.57 18.03
C PRO A 28 -19.18 -7.55 18.95
N TYR A 29 -20.15 -8.40 18.64
CA TYR A 29 -21.35 -8.50 19.47
C TYR A 29 -20.94 -8.98 20.86
N GLU A 30 -21.24 -8.18 21.88
CA GLU A 30 -21.21 -8.65 23.26
C GLU A 30 -22.12 -9.89 23.35
N SER A 31 -21.62 -10.94 23.99
CA SER A 31 -22.10 -12.34 24.03
C SER A 31 -23.55 -12.60 24.46
N LYS A 32 -24.41 -11.57 24.57
CA LYS A 32 -25.87 -11.77 24.55
C LYS A 32 -26.32 -12.03 23.12
N VAL A 33 -26.00 -13.22 22.66
CA VAL A 33 -26.56 -13.82 21.45
C VAL A 33 -28.08 -13.94 21.65
N ILE A 34 -28.82 -12.90 21.27
CA ILE A 34 -30.22 -13.06 20.90
C ILE A 34 -30.16 -13.74 19.52
N CYS A 35 -29.95 -15.06 19.52
CA CYS A 35 -30.29 -15.86 18.35
C CYS A 35 -31.75 -15.54 18.07
N HIS A 36 -32.03 -14.76 17.03
CA HIS A 36 -33.39 -14.73 16.50
C HIS A 36 -33.68 -16.16 16.02
N PRO A 37 -34.60 -16.90 16.67
CA PRO A 37 -34.76 -18.33 16.41
C PRO A 37 -35.37 -18.64 15.02
N SER A 38 -35.54 -17.63 14.16
CA SER A 38 -36.17 -17.76 12.84
C SER A 38 -35.20 -17.69 11.65
N ASN A 39 -33.89 -17.46 11.85
CA ASN A 39 -32.92 -17.41 10.77
C ASN A 39 -31.75 -18.37 11.04
N ASP A 40 -31.68 -19.48 10.30
CA ASP A 40 -30.59 -20.49 10.27
C ASP A 40 -29.22 -19.94 9.81
N ARG A 41 -29.02 -18.62 9.79
CA ARG A 41 -27.75 -18.01 9.36
C ARG A 41 -26.91 -17.62 10.58
N PRO A 42 -25.68 -18.15 10.72
CA PRO A 42 -24.80 -17.76 11.81
C PRO A 42 -24.43 -16.26 11.70
N ALA A 43 -24.16 -15.65 12.86
CA ALA A 43 -23.88 -14.21 13.00
C ALA A 43 -22.73 -13.70 12.12
N HIS A 44 -21.85 -14.59 11.65
CA HIS A 44 -20.78 -14.30 10.68
C HIS A 44 -21.31 -13.68 9.37
N THR A 45 -22.56 -13.96 8.99
CA THR A 45 -23.18 -13.43 7.76
C THR A 45 -23.48 -11.92 7.80
N TYR A 46 -23.42 -11.29 8.98
CA TYR A 46 -23.75 -9.86 9.12
C TYR A 46 -22.71 -8.97 8.45
N TYR A 47 -21.42 -9.32 8.59
CA TYR A 47 -20.34 -8.51 8.04
C TYR A 47 -20.14 -8.72 6.54
N ASP A 48 -20.42 -9.93 6.04
CA ASP A 48 -20.34 -10.25 4.61
C ASP A 48 -21.24 -9.30 3.79
N SER A 49 -22.46 -9.05 4.29
CA SER A 49 -23.40 -8.15 3.62
C SER A 49 -22.94 -6.68 3.55
N VAL A 50 -22.02 -6.25 4.43
CA VAL A 50 -21.42 -4.91 4.39
C VAL A 50 -20.41 -4.82 3.23
N LEU A 51 -19.53 -5.81 3.10
CA LEU A 51 -18.54 -5.85 2.02
C LEU A 51 -19.20 -6.05 0.65
N GLU A 52 -20.24 -6.89 0.57
CA GLU A 52 -21.08 -7.02 -0.62
C GLU A 52 -21.72 -5.67 -1.01
N THR A 53 -22.17 -4.91 -0.02
CA THR A 53 -22.74 -3.58 -0.25
C THR A 53 -21.71 -2.61 -0.82
N PHE A 54 -20.44 -2.69 -0.41
CA PHE A 54 -19.35 -1.92 -1.03
C PHE A 54 -19.05 -2.36 -2.45
N ALA A 55 -19.03 -3.67 -2.70
CA ALA A 55 -18.81 -4.22 -4.03
C ALA A 55 -19.84 -3.69 -5.04
N GLY A 56 -21.10 -3.55 -4.62
CA GLY A 56 -22.19 -2.99 -5.41
C GLY A 56 -22.39 -1.47 -5.29
N TRP A 57 -21.49 -0.75 -4.59
CA TRP A 57 -21.67 0.69 -4.43
C TRP A 57 -21.53 1.41 -5.78
N PRO A 58 -22.43 2.35 -6.11
CA PRO A 58 -22.38 3.07 -7.39
C PRO A 58 -21.05 3.82 -7.54
N SER A 59 -20.65 4.11 -8.77
CA SER A 59 -19.49 4.97 -9.04
C SER A 59 -19.74 6.36 -8.45
N ALA A 60 -19.32 6.55 -7.21
CA ALA A 60 -19.35 7.81 -6.50
C ALA A 60 -17.93 8.14 -6.06
N GLU A 61 -17.60 9.42 -6.06
CA GLU A 61 -16.32 9.89 -5.54
C GLU A 61 -16.32 9.76 -4.01
N LEU A 62 -15.77 8.65 -3.51
CA LEU A 62 -15.53 8.44 -2.09
C LEU A 62 -14.03 8.56 -1.80
N PRO A 63 -13.52 9.79 -1.58
CA PRO A 63 -12.09 10.00 -1.42
C PRO A 63 -11.56 9.36 -0.13
N VAL A 64 -12.40 9.15 0.88
CA VAL A 64 -12.00 8.69 2.22
C VAL A 64 -12.89 7.54 2.69
N ILE A 65 -12.28 6.38 2.96
CA ILE A 65 -12.97 5.17 3.45
C ILE A 65 -12.24 4.63 4.67
N SER A 66 -12.98 4.37 5.73
CA SER A 66 -12.49 3.68 6.92
C SER A 66 -13.37 2.48 7.24
N VAL A 67 -12.74 1.33 7.42
CA VAL A 67 -13.35 0.12 7.97
C VAL A 67 -12.50 -0.33 9.14
N VAL A 68 -13.10 -0.39 10.32
CA VAL A 68 -12.44 -0.76 11.58
C VAL A 68 -13.24 -1.86 12.24
N GLU A 69 -12.59 -2.95 12.61
CA GLU A 69 -13.12 -3.97 13.49
C GLU A 69 -12.46 -3.81 14.86
N ASP A 70 -13.29 -3.59 15.88
CA ASP A 70 -12.80 -3.49 17.26
C ASP A 70 -12.30 -4.87 17.72
N LEU A 71 -11.16 -4.89 18.42
CA LEU A 71 -10.64 -6.11 19.04
C LEU A 71 -11.61 -6.59 20.13
N VAL A 72 -11.84 -7.90 20.18
CA VAL A 72 -12.50 -8.53 21.33
C VAL A 72 -11.47 -8.72 22.41
N ASP A 73 -11.67 -8.10 23.56
CA ASP A 73 -10.93 -8.41 24.79
C ASP A 73 -11.42 -9.76 25.36
N ASP A 74 -11.24 -10.85 24.61
CA ASP A 74 -11.58 -12.19 25.09
C ASP A 74 -10.31 -12.90 25.59
N PRO A 75 -10.06 -12.92 26.91
CA PRO A 75 -8.92 -13.60 27.48
C PRO A 75 -8.99 -15.12 27.29
N THR A 76 -10.16 -15.66 26.94
CA THR A 76 -10.37 -17.11 26.78
C THR A 76 -9.98 -17.62 25.39
N GLY A 77 -9.65 -16.74 24.44
CA GLY A 77 -9.23 -17.11 23.09
C GLY A 77 -10.33 -17.74 22.23
N SER A 78 -11.58 -17.76 22.70
CA SER A 78 -12.74 -18.32 21.98
C SER A 78 -13.44 -17.27 21.11
N SER A 79 -12.75 -16.18 20.76
CA SER A 79 -13.30 -15.11 19.93
C SER A 79 -13.85 -15.68 18.61
N ALA A 80 -15.05 -15.24 18.27
CA ALA A 80 -15.63 -15.41 16.94
C ALA A 80 -14.57 -15.08 15.87
N GLN A 81 -14.55 -15.87 14.79
CA GLN A 81 -13.60 -15.63 13.71
C GLN A 81 -13.76 -14.20 13.18
N PRO A 82 -12.64 -13.47 12.98
CA PRO A 82 -12.67 -12.12 12.40
C PRO A 82 -13.38 -12.16 11.05
N LEU A 83 -13.83 -10.99 10.57
CA LEU A 83 -14.31 -10.76 9.21
C LEU A 83 -13.68 -11.75 8.22
N SER A 84 -14.48 -12.68 7.70
CA SER A 84 -13.95 -13.81 6.97
C SER A 84 -13.14 -13.32 5.77
N SER A 85 -11.97 -13.93 5.55
CA SER A 85 -11.06 -13.60 4.45
C SER A 85 -11.70 -13.75 3.06
N PHE A 86 -12.90 -14.31 2.93
CA PHE A 86 -13.48 -14.68 1.64
C PHE A 86 -13.97 -13.52 0.76
N TYR A 87 -14.10 -12.28 1.26
CA TYR A 87 -14.86 -11.25 0.53
C TYR A 87 -14.10 -10.00 0.08
N LEU A 88 -12.84 -9.79 0.47
CA LEU A 88 -12.07 -8.66 -0.07
C LEU A 88 -11.75 -8.83 -1.57
N ASP A 89 -11.83 -10.05 -2.10
CA ASP A 89 -11.73 -10.30 -3.54
C ASP A 89 -12.78 -9.54 -4.36
N ASN A 90 -13.93 -9.24 -3.74
CA ASN A 90 -15.03 -8.49 -4.36
C ASN A 90 -14.88 -6.97 -4.20
N LEU A 91 -13.86 -6.47 -3.51
CA LEU A 91 -13.59 -5.03 -3.39
C LEU A 91 -13.13 -4.37 -4.70
N SER A 92 -13.16 -5.07 -5.84
CA SER A 92 -13.01 -4.47 -7.17
C SER A 92 -14.06 -3.41 -7.56
N SER A 93 -14.82 -2.92 -6.58
CA SER A 93 -15.80 -1.85 -6.71
C SER A 93 -15.18 -0.59 -7.34
N PRO A 94 -15.90 0.09 -8.26
CA PRO A 94 -15.54 1.42 -8.75
C PRO A 94 -15.30 2.45 -7.64
N LEU A 95 -15.86 2.21 -6.46
CA LEU A 95 -15.69 3.01 -5.26
C LEU A 95 -14.23 3.17 -4.86
N LEU A 96 -13.44 2.09 -4.92
CA LEU A 96 -12.02 2.11 -4.52
C LEU A 96 -11.14 2.87 -5.52
N PHE A 97 -11.56 2.96 -6.79
CA PHE A 97 -10.77 3.60 -7.85
C PHE A 97 -10.49 5.09 -7.57
N LEU A 98 -11.44 5.76 -6.93
CA LEU A 98 -11.39 7.19 -6.64
C LEU A 98 -10.87 7.50 -5.22
N THR A 99 -10.73 6.47 -4.38
CA THR A 99 -10.26 6.57 -3.00
C THR A 99 -8.82 7.05 -2.95
N ARG A 100 -8.57 8.05 -2.10
CA ARG A 100 -7.23 8.59 -1.81
C ARG A 100 -6.75 8.21 -0.42
N VAL A 101 -7.67 8.05 0.52
CA VAL A 101 -7.39 7.68 1.90
C VAL A 101 -8.19 6.43 2.24
N LEU A 102 -7.48 5.38 2.64
CA LEU A 102 -8.08 4.12 3.05
C LEU A 102 -7.55 3.73 4.44
N ARG A 103 -8.46 3.40 5.35
CA ARG A 103 -8.15 2.77 6.63
C ARG A 103 -8.84 1.41 6.67
N LEU A 104 -8.07 0.34 6.83
CA LEU A 104 -8.54 -1.02 7.03
C LEU A 104 -7.88 -1.57 8.29
N ARG A 105 -8.62 -1.62 9.39
CA ARG A 105 -8.14 -2.14 10.67
C ARG A 105 -8.93 -3.37 11.03
N ILE A 106 -8.54 -4.48 10.45
CA ILE A 106 -9.23 -5.75 10.58
C ILE A 106 -8.22 -6.72 11.18
N PRO A 107 -8.34 -7.02 12.49
CA PRO A 107 -7.41 -7.90 13.18
C PRO A 107 -7.20 -9.22 12.44
N ARG A 108 -5.94 -9.64 12.31
CA ARG A 108 -5.54 -10.91 11.66
C ARG A 108 -5.83 -10.97 10.15
N LEU A 109 -6.23 -9.86 9.53
CA LEU A 109 -6.42 -9.83 8.08
C LEU A 109 -5.08 -9.90 7.36
N GLU A 110 -4.87 -10.97 6.59
CA GLU A 110 -3.73 -11.13 5.68
C GLU A 110 -3.96 -10.32 4.40
N ILE A 111 -3.90 -8.98 4.50
CA ILE A 111 -4.36 -8.10 3.41
C ILE A 111 -3.62 -8.33 2.09
N VAL A 112 -2.35 -8.77 2.15
CA VAL A 112 -1.53 -8.98 0.96
C VAL A 112 -1.94 -10.17 0.13
N ARG A 113 -2.62 -11.17 0.70
CA ARG A 113 -3.24 -12.22 -0.12
C ARG A 113 -4.25 -11.65 -1.11
N PHE A 114 -4.95 -10.58 -0.72
CA PHE A 114 -5.87 -9.86 -1.59
C PHE A 114 -5.13 -8.94 -2.57
N LEU A 115 -4.03 -8.32 -2.12
CA LEU A 115 -3.18 -7.50 -3.00
C LEU A 115 -2.55 -8.33 -4.14
N ARG A 116 -2.11 -9.55 -3.84
CA ARG A 116 -1.42 -10.48 -4.76
C ARG A 116 -2.25 -10.89 -5.96
N LEU A 117 -3.58 -10.84 -5.87
CA LEU A 117 -4.49 -11.25 -6.96
C LEU A 117 -4.49 -10.29 -8.15
N SER A 118 -3.43 -9.48 -8.33
CA SER A 118 -3.08 -8.69 -9.52
C SER A 118 -4.04 -7.56 -9.90
N ARG A 119 -5.22 -7.48 -9.27
CA ARG A 119 -6.25 -6.48 -9.60
C ARG A 119 -6.08 -5.17 -8.84
N TRP A 120 -5.38 -5.16 -7.70
CA TRP A 120 -5.34 -3.96 -6.83
C TRP A 120 -4.66 -2.74 -7.44
N ARG A 121 -3.66 -2.92 -8.32
CA ARG A 121 -3.07 -1.80 -9.08
C ARG A 121 -4.11 -1.05 -9.92
N LEU A 122 -5.14 -1.76 -10.36
CA LEU A 122 -6.26 -1.21 -11.11
C LEU A 122 -7.35 -0.66 -10.18
N VAL A 123 -7.47 -1.21 -8.96
CA VAL A 123 -8.54 -0.89 -8.01
C VAL A 123 -8.18 0.30 -7.10
N LEU A 124 -6.91 0.49 -6.73
CA LEU A 124 -6.45 1.58 -5.85
C LEU A 124 -5.39 2.51 -6.49
N PRO A 125 -5.61 3.02 -7.71
CA PRO A 125 -4.59 3.81 -8.42
C PRO A 125 -4.34 5.19 -7.79
N ARG A 126 -5.19 5.64 -6.86
CA ARG A 126 -5.16 7.00 -6.30
C ARG A 126 -4.83 7.05 -4.81
N ILE A 127 -4.60 5.91 -4.16
CA ILE A 127 -4.29 5.88 -2.73
C ILE A 127 -2.99 6.62 -2.45
N THR A 128 -3.07 7.59 -1.54
CA THR A 128 -1.95 8.37 -1.02
C THR A 128 -1.75 8.15 0.48
N PHE A 129 -2.79 7.73 1.20
CA PHE A 129 -2.74 7.41 2.62
C PHE A 129 -3.38 6.06 2.86
N LEU A 130 -2.66 5.18 3.56
CA LEU A 130 -3.14 3.85 3.90
C LEU A 130 -2.84 3.53 5.37
N ASP A 131 -3.87 3.19 6.12
CA ASP A 131 -3.78 2.72 7.50
C ASP A 131 -4.22 1.27 7.54
N LEU A 132 -3.27 0.38 7.87
CA LEU A 132 -3.44 -1.06 8.02
C LEU A 132 -3.19 -1.50 9.45
N SER A 133 -3.32 -0.61 10.43
CA SER A 133 -3.10 -0.96 11.83
C SER A 133 -3.92 -2.21 12.20
N THR A 134 -3.37 -3.08 13.04
CA THR A 134 -3.93 -4.39 13.48
C THR A 134 -4.02 -5.48 12.41
N CYS A 135 -3.70 -5.20 11.13
CA CYS A 135 -3.65 -6.23 10.10
C CYS A 135 -2.43 -7.16 10.28
N CYS A 136 -2.51 -8.36 9.70
CA CYS A 136 -1.40 -9.30 9.65
C CYS A 136 -0.55 -9.02 8.39
N LEU A 137 0.71 -8.63 8.59
CA LEU A 137 1.64 -8.22 7.55
C LEU A 137 3.05 -8.72 7.88
N SER A 138 3.75 -9.23 6.87
CA SER A 138 5.20 -9.46 6.91
C SER A 138 5.99 -8.33 6.21
N ASP A 139 7.32 -8.30 6.37
CA ASP A 139 8.16 -7.32 5.67
C ASP A 139 8.04 -7.40 4.14
N LEU A 140 7.90 -8.62 3.61
CA LEU A 140 7.70 -8.86 2.18
C LEU A 140 6.36 -8.27 1.71
N ASP A 141 5.34 -8.37 2.56
CA ASP A 141 4.01 -7.84 2.29
C ASP A 141 4.01 -6.31 2.19
N VAL A 142 4.77 -5.63 3.04
CA VAL A 142 4.96 -4.17 2.97
C VAL A 142 5.69 -3.77 1.68
N SER A 143 6.75 -4.48 1.32
CA SER A 143 7.48 -4.24 0.06
C SER A 143 6.58 -4.41 -1.16
N GLU A 144 5.77 -5.47 -1.18
CA GLU A 144 4.82 -5.73 -2.26
C GLU A 144 3.71 -4.68 -2.34
N LEU A 145 3.23 -4.20 -1.19
CA LEU A 145 2.26 -3.13 -1.09
C LEU A 145 2.81 -1.82 -1.65
N LEU A 146 4.03 -1.43 -1.24
CA LEU A 146 4.71 -0.22 -1.75
C LEU A 146 4.98 -0.32 -3.26
N HIS A 147 5.33 -1.51 -3.74
CA HIS A 147 5.47 -1.75 -5.17
C HIS A 147 4.16 -1.55 -5.93
N SER A 148 3.05 -2.03 -5.36
CA SER A 148 1.73 -2.04 -6.00
C SER A 148 0.98 -0.71 -5.90
N LEU A 149 1.32 0.13 -4.92
CA LEU A 149 0.69 1.43 -4.68
C LEU A 149 1.69 2.57 -4.93
N PRO A 150 1.98 2.91 -6.21
CA PRO A 150 3.03 3.88 -6.56
C PRO A 150 2.79 5.29 -6.02
N ARG A 151 1.55 5.61 -5.62
CA ARG A 151 1.18 6.94 -5.11
C ARG A 151 1.10 6.99 -3.60
N LEU A 152 1.37 5.87 -2.90
CA LEU A 152 1.29 5.82 -1.46
C LEU A 152 2.37 6.70 -0.84
N ARG A 153 1.93 7.72 -0.09
CA ARG A 153 2.79 8.70 0.60
C ARG A 153 2.84 8.45 2.10
N HIS A 154 1.78 7.92 2.69
CA HIS A 154 1.70 7.71 4.13
C HIS A 154 1.17 6.32 4.43
N LEU A 155 1.91 5.57 5.25
CA LEU A 155 1.56 4.20 5.65
C LEU A 155 1.57 4.08 7.19
N VAL A 156 0.48 3.58 7.76
CA VAL A 156 0.34 3.31 9.20
C VAL A 156 0.15 1.81 9.43
N LEU A 157 0.98 1.22 10.29
CA LEU A 157 1.12 -0.22 10.53
C LEU A 157 1.14 -0.53 12.04
N ASP A 158 0.36 0.20 12.83
CA ASP A 158 0.38 0.01 14.29
C ASP A 158 -0.16 -1.36 14.67
N HIS A 159 0.50 -2.02 15.62
CA HIS A 159 0.08 -3.34 16.12
C HIS A 159 -0.03 -4.40 15.01
N CYS A 160 0.74 -4.26 13.93
CA CYS A 160 0.99 -5.34 12.99
C CYS A 160 2.08 -6.26 13.54
N ASN A 161 2.09 -7.53 13.10
CA ASN A 161 3.07 -8.54 13.48
C ASN A 161 4.41 -8.44 12.71
N LEU A 162 4.80 -7.22 12.30
CA LEU A 162 6.02 -6.99 11.51
C LEU A 162 7.28 -7.18 12.34
N PHE A 163 7.22 -6.81 13.62
CA PHE A 163 8.40 -6.77 14.49
C PHE A 163 8.10 -7.45 15.83
N ASP A 164 8.13 -8.78 15.82
CA ASP A 164 8.30 -9.53 17.07
C ASP A 164 9.72 -9.28 17.62
N ASP A 165 9.90 -9.41 18.94
CA ASP A 165 11.14 -9.07 19.69
C ASP A 165 12.45 -9.61 19.07
N ALA A 166 12.36 -10.73 18.35
CA ALA A 166 13.48 -11.34 17.63
C ALA A 166 13.98 -10.55 16.40
N HIS A 167 13.14 -9.68 15.81
CA HIS A 167 13.35 -9.00 14.53
C HIS A 167 13.87 -7.56 14.66
N THR A 168 14.22 -7.11 15.87
CA THR A 168 14.87 -5.80 16.09
C THR A 168 16.17 -5.63 15.28
N ARG A 169 16.75 -6.72 14.74
CA ARG A 169 18.02 -6.71 13.99
C ARG A 169 17.91 -6.40 12.50
N ASP A 170 16.72 -6.36 11.91
CA ASP A 170 16.57 -6.27 10.44
C ASP A 170 15.99 -4.94 9.93
N TRP A 171 15.99 -3.89 10.77
CA TRP A 171 15.46 -2.58 10.41
C TRP A 171 16.17 -1.93 9.21
N ALA A 172 17.47 -2.15 9.04
CA ALA A 172 18.19 -1.73 7.84
C ALA A 172 17.72 -2.50 6.60
N VAL A 173 17.49 -3.80 6.70
CA VAL A 173 16.96 -4.60 5.59
C VAL A 173 15.55 -4.13 5.23
N PHE A 174 14.71 -3.86 6.22
CA PHE A 174 13.37 -3.34 6.02
C PHE A 174 13.37 -1.96 5.36
N GLY A 175 14.21 -1.03 5.83
CA GLY A 175 14.39 0.29 5.18
C GLY A 175 14.88 0.16 3.74
N HIS A 176 15.81 -0.77 3.48
CA HIS A 176 16.30 -1.07 2.14
C HIS A 176 15.18 -1.60 1.22
N HIS A 177 14.34 -2.52 1.71
CA HIS A 177 13.19 -3.03 0.97
C HIS A 177 12.13 -1.97 0.70
N CYS A 178 11.88 -1.06 1.66
CA CYS A 178 10.92 0.03 1.47
C CYS A 178 11.35 1.01 0.37
N MET A 179 12.65 1.30 0.26
CA MET A 179 13.17 2.18 -0.79
C MET A 179 13.07 1.52 -2.17
N LEU A 180 13.57 0.30 -2.31
CA LEU A 180 13.62 -0.46 -3.56
C LEU A 180 12.36 -1.31 -3.81
N ALA A 181 11.23 -0.91 -3.22
CA ALA A 181 9.96 -1.58 -3.38
C ALA A 181 9.58 -1.65 -4.87
N GLY A 182 9.72 -2.84 -5.46
CA GLY A 182 9.46 -3.05 -6.88
C GLY A 182 10.66 -3.25 -7.78
N LYS A 183 11.81 -3.62 -7.24
CA LYS A 183 12.90 -4.23 -8.03
C LYS A 183 12.46 -5.61 -8.55
N ASP A 184 11.55 -5.63 -9.51
CA ASP A 184 11.18 -6.86 -10.20
C ASP A 184 12.13 -7.11 -11.38
N LEU A 185 13.30 -7.65 -11.06
CA LEU A 185 14.26 -8.12 -12.08
C LEU A 185 13.65 -9.17 -13.00
N ASN A 186 12.56 -9.85 -12.60
CA ASN A 186 11.90 -10.83 -13.46
C ASN A 186 11.14 -10.15 -14.60
N LEU A 187 10.62 -8.94 -14.39
CA LEU A 187 9.95 -8.19 -15.45
C LEU A 187 10.93 -7.80 -16.54
N GLU A 188 12.07 -7.20 -16.21
CA GLU A 188 13.12 -6.88 -17.20
C GLU A 188 13.58 -8.13 -17.96
N ARG A 189 13.85 -9.22 -17.23
CA ARG A 189 14.25 -10.50 -17.84
C ARG A 189 13.17 -11.07 -18.77
N LEU A 190 11.91 -11.01 -18.37
CA LEU A 190 10.78 -11.48 -19.16
C LEU A 190 10.60 -10.65 -20.43
N VAL A 191 10.72 -9.33 -20.32
CA VAL A 191 10.67 -8.39 -21.43
C VAL A 191 11.78 -8.66 -22.44
N ASN A 192 13.02 -8.72 -21.98
CA ASN A 192 14.17 -9.00 -22.84
C ASN A 192 14.07 -10.39 -23.48
N ARG A 193 13.57 -11.39 -22.75
CA ARG A 193 13.30 -12.73 -23.32
C ARG A 193 12.24 -12.68 -24.43
N ARG A 194 11.16 -11.92 -24.25
CA ARG A 194 10.12 -11.77 -25.30
C ARG A 194 10.66 -11.04 -26.53
N LEU A 195 11.49 -10.01 -26.34
CA LEU A 195 12.13 -9.29 -27.45
C LEU A 195 13.07 -10.21 -28.25
N ALA A 196 13.89 -11.02 -27.57
CA ALA A 196 14.74 -12.01 -28.21
C ALA A 196 13.97 -13.07 -29.02
N LEU A 197 12.74 -13.42 -28.61
CA LEU A 197 11.89 -14.38 -29.32
C LEU A 197 11.05 -13.76 -30.44
N GLY A 198 10.70 -12.46 -30.35
CA GLY A 198 9.76 -11.77 -31.25
C GLY A 198 10.38 -11.13 -32.49
N GLY A 199 11.71 -11.10 -32.62
CA GLY A 199 12.44 -10.37 -33.67
C GLY A 199 12.29 -10.87 -35.13
N ALA A 200 11.32 -11.75 -35.44
CA ALA A 200 11.11 -12.32 -36.78
C ALA A 200 9.88 -11.78 -37.54
N SER A 201 9.07 -10.89 -36.94
CA SER A 201 7.85 -10.37 -37.60
C SER A 201 8.16 -9.10 -38.40
N GLY A 202 8.18 -9.22 -39.73
CA GLY A 202 8.72 -8.27 -40.69
C GLY A 202 7.93 -6.98 -40.94
N THR A 203 7.64 -6.20 -39.90
CA THR A 203 7.21 -4.80 -40.04
C THR A 203 8.40 -3.88 -39.79
N GLY A 204 8.82 -3.11 -40.80
CA GLY A 204 10.11 -2.39 -40.88
C GLY A 204 10.38 -1.26 -39.88
N GLY A 205 10.00 -1.39 -38.60
CA GLY A 205 10.48 -0.54 -37.51
C GLY A 205 11.69 -1.18 -36.82
N SER A 206 12.71 -0.39 -36.47
CA SER A 206 13.85 -0.89 -35.69
C SER A 206 13.38 -1.28 -34.29
N HIS A 207 13.28 -2.58 -34.01
CA HIS A 207 12.97 -3.06 -32.66
C HIS A 207 14.15 -2.80 -31.73
N PRO A 208 13.91 -2.46 -30.45
CA PRO A 208 14.98 -2.34 -29.48
C PRO A 208 15.67 -3.70 -29.32
N ARG A 209 16.99 -3.69 -29.38
CA ARG A 209 17.84 -4.87 -29.15
C ARG A 209 17.83 -5.27 -27.68
N GLU A 210 17.80 -4.28 -26.79
CA GLU A 210 17.79 -4.48 -25.35
C GLU A 210 16.88 -3.45 -24.67
N VAL A 211 16.16 -3.90 -23.65
CA VAL A 211 15.32 -3.05 -22.81
C VAL A 211 15.85 -3.05 -21.38
N ARG A 212 16.10 -1.86 -20.85
CA ARG A 212 16.38 -1.61 -19.43
C ARG A 212 15.11 -1.11 -18.76
N ILE A 213 14.77 -1.64 -17.60
CA ILE A 213 13.62 -1.17 -16.82
C ILE A 213 14.15 -0.65 -15.48
N LEU A 214 14.00 0.65 -15.26
CA LEU A 214 14.39 1.25 -13.99
C LEU A 214 13.44 0.78 -12.89
N PRO A 215 13.97 0.40 -11.71
CA PRO A 215 13.14 0.02 -10.57
C PRO A 215 12.24 1.20 -10.17
N ARG A 216 11.09 0.89 -9.57
CA ARG A 216 10.22 1.92 -9.02
C ARG A 216 10.84 2.47 -7.74
N VAL A 217 10.84 3.78 -7.58
CA VAL A 217 11.13 4.43 -6.31
C VAL A 217 9.82 4.54 -5.53
N SER A 218 9.83 4.12 -4.28
CA SER A 218 8.67 4.31 -3.38
C SER A 218 8.26 5.78 -3.34
N ALA A 219 6.97 6.10 -3.26
CA ALA A 219 6.49 7.48 -3.06
C ALA A 219 6.35 7.85 -1.58
N LEU A 220 6.70 6.92 -0.68
CA LEU A 220 6.50 7.03 0.76
C LEU A 220 7.23 8.26 1.33
N LEU A 221 6.51 9.06 2.11
CA LEU A 221 6.99 10.24 2.83
C LEU A 221 6.92 10.03 4.34
N SER A 222 6.00 9.20 4.83
CA SER A 222 5.97 8.81 6.24
C SER A 222 5.59 7.35 6.42
N LEU A 223 6.22 6.73 7.40
CA LEU A 223 5.88 5.41 7.91
C LEU A 223 5.58 5.53 9.41
N SER A 224 4.52 4.89 9.88
CA SER A 224 4.14 4.95 11.29
C SER A 224 3.81 3.57 11.79
N LEU A 225 4.36 3.21 12.94
CA LEU A 225 4.14 1.90 13.54
C LEU A 225 4.31 1.98 15.07
N SER A 226 3.71 1.02 15.76
CA SER A 226 3.90 0.82 17.20
C SER A 226 5.07 -0.13 17.41
N VAL A 227 5.97 0.22 18.33
CA VAL A 227 6.97 -0.73 18.85
C VAL A 227 6.44 -1.38 20.14
N PRO A 228 6.94 -2.58 20.51
CA PRO A 228 6.61 -3.19 21.79
C PRO A 228 6.95 -2.26 22.98
N ALA A 229 6.14 -2.32 24.04
CA ALA A 229 6.24 -1.43 25.20
C ALA A 229 7.57 -1.54 25.99
N HIS A 230 8.36 -2.61 25.80
CA HIS A 230 9.67 -2.75 26.45
C HIS A 230 10.81 -2.07 25.67
N VAL A 231 10.55 -1.59 24.44
CA VAL A 231 11.54 -0.89 23.63
C VAL A 231 11.61 0.55 24.11
N ASP A 232 12.68 0.90 24.82
CA ASP A 232 12.91 2.24 25.33
C ASP A 232 13.26 3.27 24.23
N ALA A 233 13.41 4.54 24.63
CA ALA A 233 13.71 5.63 23.71
C ALA A 233 15.07 5.47 23.00
N ASP A 234 16.05 4.83 23.63
CA ASP A 234 17.39 4.64 23.06
C ASP A 234 17.36 3.56 21.99
N ALA A 235 16.70 2.44 22.28
CA ALA A 235 16.43 1.40 21.33
C ALA A 235 15.64 1.95 20.12
N ARG A 236 14.60 2.75 20.33
CA ARG A 236 13.85 3.42 19.23
C ARG A 236 14.77 4.26 18.34
N ARG A 237 15.69 5.03 18.93
CA ARG A 237 16.69 5.81 18.15
C ARG A 237 17.60 4.92 17.31
N VAL A 238 18.02 3.76 17.85
CA VAL A 238 18.80 2.78 17.10
C VAL A 238 17.99 2.20 15.94
N LEU A 239 16.73 1.80 16.16
CA LEU A 239 15.85 1.27 15.08
C LEU A 239 15.67 2.30 13.95
N LEU A 240 15.46 3.58 14.30
CA LEU A 240 15.36 4.67 13.33
C LEU A 240 16.66 4.86 12.54
N ALA A 241 17.82 4.85 13.22
CA ALA A 241 19.11 4.98 12.56
C ALA A 241 19.38 3.81 11.60
N GLU A 242 19.04 2.58 12.01
CA GLU A 242 19.15 1.38 11.16
C GLU A 242 18.24 1.47 9.94
N PHE A 243 16.98 1.88 10.11
CA PHE A 243 16.07 2.13 8.98
C PHE A 243 16.67 3.13 7.98
N GLN A 244 17.16 4.27 8.48
CA GLN A 244 17.75 5.33 7.65
C GLN A 244 18.99 4.85 6.92
N ARG A 245 19.84 4.06 7.59
CA ARG A 245 21.02 3.42 6.98
C ARG A 245 20.62 2.52 5.82
N GLY A 246 19.67 1.61 6.05
CA GLY A 246 19.13 0.72 5.02
C GLY A 246 18.54 1.45 3.82
N TRP A 247 17.78 2.52 4.09
CA TRP A 247 17.23 3.39 3.05
C TRP A 247 18.33 4.05 2.21
N ALA A 248 19.38 4.59 2.84
CA ALA A 248 20.49 5.26 2.16
C ALA A 248 21.34 4.28 1.32
N GLU A 249 21.56 3.07 1.83
CA GLU A 249 22.22 1.98 1.09
C GLU A 249 21.41 1.63 -0.18
N ALA A 250 20.10 1.46 -0.05
CA ALA A 250 19.20 1.18 -1.17
C ALA A 250 19.15 2.32 -2.20
N ALA A 251 19.15 3.57 -1.74
CA ALA A 251 19.26 4.74 -2.60
C ALA A 251 20.56 4.75 -3.42
N THR A 252 21.67 4.36 -2.80
CA THR A 252 22.97 4.22 -3.49
C THR A 252 22.90 3.17 -4.59
N VAL A 253 22.29 2.01 -4.31
CA VAL A 253 22.06 0.94 -5.30
C VAL A 253 21.19 1.44 -6.45
N PHE A 254 20.09 2.14 -6.15
CA PHE A 254 19.21 2.74 -7.15
C PHE A 254 19.96 3.69 -8.08
N ASN A 255 20.73 4.62 -7.52
CA ASN A 255 21.54 5.58 -8.27
C ASN A 255 22.59 4.90 -9.14
N GLY A 256 23.17 3.79 -8.67
CA GLY A 256 24.03 2.93 -9.49
C GLY A 256 23.32 2.35 -10.71
N ILE A 257 22.08 1.87 -10.55
CA ILE A 257 21.26 1.33 -11.64
C ILE A 257 20.92 2.44 -12.66
N VAL A 258 20.48 3.59 -12.18
CA VAL A 258 20.17 4.76 -13.04
C VAL A 258 21.40 5.20 -13.83
N SER A 259 22.56 5.29 -13.17
CA SER A 259 23.83 5.66 -13.81
C SER A 259 24.30 4.63 -14.84
N ALA A 260 24.09 3.33 -14.59
CA ALA A 260 24.40 2.28 -15.55
C ALA A 260 23.49 2.37 -16.79
N ALA A 261 22.17 2.53 -16.60
CA ALA A 261 21.22 2.69 -17.69
C ALA A 261 21.48 3.95 -18.52
N ARG A 262 21.86 5.06 -17.87
CA ARG A 262 22.26 6.30 -18.54
C ARG A 262 23.47 6.10 -19.45
N ARG A 263 24.47 5.32 -19.00
CA ARG A 263 25.66 5.01 -19.82
C ARG A 263 25.34 4.09 -20.99
N SER A 264 24.54 3.03 -20.78
CA SER A 264 24.21 2.10 -21.86
C SER A 264 23.27 2.70 -22.90
N ARG A 265 22.63 3.83 -22.62
CA ARG A 265 21.72 4.48 -23.57
C ARG A 265 22.40 4.95 -24.86
N THR A 266 23.70 5.22 -24.85
CA THR A 266 24.43 5.59 -26.07
C THR A 266 24.68 4.39 -26.99
N GLU A 267 24.42 3.16 -26.52
CA GLU A 267 24.55 1.95 -27.31
C GLU A 267 23.35 1.81 -28.26
N GLU A 268 23.63 1.46 -29.51
CA GLU A 268 22.61 1.32 -30.54
C GLU A 268 21.59 0.23 -30.17
N GLY A 269 20.31 0.60 -30.14
CA GLY A 269 19.20 -0.31 -29.88
C GLY A 269 18.88 -0.56 -28.41
N VAL A 270 19.51 0.14 -27.45
CA VAL A 270 19.14 0.08 -26.02
C VAL A 270 18.05 1.11 -25.71
N VAL A 271 16.92 0.67 -25.16
CA VAL A 271 15.83 1.55 -24.70
C VAL A 271 15.63 1.40 -23.20
N THR A 272 15.62 2.52 -22.49
CA THR A 272 15.35 2.55 -21.05
C THR A 272 13.92 2.97 -20.77
N TYR A 273 13.22 2.19 -19.97
CA TYR A 273 11.88 2.47 -19.47
C TYR A 273 11.92 2.79 -17.98
N ARG A 274 10.98 3.62 -17.53
CA ARG A 274 10.69 3.91 -16.13
C ARG A 274 9.20 3.82 -15.86
N PHE A 275 8.84 3.77 -14.59
CA PHE A 275 7.45 3.98 -14.19
C PHE A 275 7.13 5.48 -14.15
N PRO A 276 5.87 5.87 -14.43
CA PRO A 276 5.43 7.26 -14.30
C PRO A 276 5.49 7.70 -12.84
N TRP A 277 5.83 8.97 -12.64
CA TRP A 277 5.82 9.58 -11.30
C TRP A 277 4.39 9.80 -10.78
N PRO A 278 4.19 9.86 -9.46
CA PRO A 278 2.91 10.27 -8.90
C PRO A 278 2.48 11.65 -9.43
N GLY A 279 1.39 11.70 -10.19
CA GLY A 279 0.84 12.95 -10.74
C GLY A 279 1.32 13.30 -12.14
N GLU A 280 2.23 12.54 -12.73
CA GLU A 280 2.66 12.73 -14.13
C GLU A 280 1.47 12.47 -15.08
N ALA A 281 1.01 13.53 -15.75
CA ALA A 281 -0.15 13.51 -16.63
C ALA A 281 0.27 13.04 -18.02
N GLY A 282 0.08 11.75 -18.28
CA GLY A 282 0.52 11.05 -19.48
C GLY A 282 1.32 9.82 -19.02
N SER A 283 1.07 8.59 -19.43
CA SER A 283 0.38 8.07 -20.59
C SER A 283 -0.22 6.70 -20.23
N ALA A 284 -1.52 6.64 -19.98
CA ALA A 284 -2.28 5.53 -20.54
C ALA A 284 -2.47 5.84 -22.03
N LEU A 285 -1.36 5.95 -22.77
CA LEU A 285 -1.47 6.00 -24.23
C LEU A 285 -2.14 4.68 -24.63
N PRO A 286 -3.10 4.70 -25.57
CA PRO A 286 -3.68 3.48 -26.09
C PRO A 286 -2.53 2.59 -26.53
N VAL A 287 -2.59 1.34 -26.06
CA VAL A 287 -1.60 0.29 -26.27
C VAL A 287 -1.18 0.30 -27.74
N ARG A 288 -0.01 0.86 -28.06
CA ARG A 288 0.69 0.47 -29.28
C ARG A 288 1.28 -0.91 -28.98
N GLU A 289 1.41 -1.75 -30.00
CA GLU A 289 1.71 -3.20 -29.94
C GLU A 289 2.90 -3.64 -29.05
N TYR A 290 3.71 -2.70 -28.52
CA TYR A 290 4.85 -2.98 -27.63
C TYR A 290 4.93 -2.08 -26.38
N SER A 291 3.89 -1.29 -26.04
CA SER A 291 3.93 -0.49 -24.81
C SER A 291 3.70 -1.39 -23.59
N PHE A 292 4.73 -1.59 -22.78
CA PHE A 292 4.58 -2.17 -21.43
C PHE A 292 3.60 -1.28 -20.65
N VAL A 293 2.43 -1.82 -20.31
CA VAL A 293 1.32 -1.05 -19.74
C VAL A 293 1.79 -0.28 -18.52
N GLY A 294 1.73 1.06 -18.60
CA GLY A 294 2.09 1.95 -17.50
C GLY A 294 3.59 2.19 -17.30
N MET A 295 4.42 1.99 -18.33
CA MET A 295 5.81 2.45 -18.37
C MET A 295 6.02 3.55 -19.40
N MET A 296 7.03 4.39 -19.17
CA MET A 296 7.44 5.48 -20.04
C MET A 296 8.89 5.29 -20.49
N VAL A 297 9.19 5.65 -21.74
CA VAL A 297 10.57 5.70 -22.24
C VAL A 297 11.27 6.92 -21.64
N VAL A 298 12.53 6.76 -21.24
CA VAL A 298 13.37 7.87 -20.75
C VAL A 298 14.00 8.58 -21.95
N ASN A 299 13.55 9.81 -22.24
CA ASN A 299 13.81 10.46 -23.54
C ASN A 299 15.04 11.34 -23.61
N ASP A 300 15.62 11.77 -22.49
CA ASP A 300 16.79 12.65 -22.46
C ASP A 300 17.62 12.45 -21.18
N ASN A 301 18.73 13.17 -21.08
CA ASN A 301 19.59 13.15 -19.90
C ASN A 301 18.97 13.85 -18.70
N ASP A 302 18.02 14.76 -18.91
CA ASP A 302 17.39 15.54 -17.85
C ASP A 302 16.43 14.65 -17.06
N GLU A 303 15.70 13.75 -17.73
CA GLU A 303 14.90 12.72 -17.06
C GLU A 303 15.77 11.80 -16.16
N PHE A 304 16.98 11.44 -16.60
CA PHE A 304 17.92 10.68 -15.76
C PHE A 304 18.42 11.48 -14.55
N SER A 305 18.68 12.78 -14.73
CA SER A 305 19.08 13.66 -13.63
C SER A 305 17.97 13.75 -12.58
N GLN A 306 16.72 13.94 -13.02
CA GLN A 306 15.54 13.93 -12.13
C GLN A 306 15.39 12.62 -11.37
N LEU A 307 15.65 11.48 -12.03
CA LEU A 307 15.64 10.17 -11.38
C LEU A 307 16.72 10.05 -10.29
N SER A 308 17.91 10.59 -10.52
CA SER A 308 19.04 10.52 -9.56
C SER A 308 18.94 11.51 -8.40
N GLU A 309 18.26 12.65 -8.59
CA GLU A 309 18.04 13.64 -7.53
C GLU A 309 17.00 13.17 -6.50
N VAL A 310 16.16 12.20 -6.89
CA VAL A 310 15.08 11.69 -6.06
C VAL A 310 15.63 10.61 -5.12
N ARG A 311 15.98 11.06 -3.91
CA ARG A 311 16.07 10.31 -2.62
C ARG A 311 17.43 9.75 -2.20
N GLY A 312 18.36 10.65 -1.86
CA GLY A 312 19.39 10.35 -0.86
C GLY A 312 18.82 10.23 0.56
N ALA A 313 19.65 10.47 1.58
CA ALA A 313 19.21 10.49 2.99
C ALA A 313 18.06 11.50 3.25
N GLU A 314 18.06 12.63 2.53
CA GLU A 314 17.02 13.67 2.60
C GLU A 314 15.65 13.20 2.08
N GLY A 315 15.62 12.13 1.28
CA GLY A 315 14.39 11.51 0.78
C GLY A 315 13.92 10.31 1.59
N CYS A 316 14.55 10.03 2.74
CA CYS A 316 14.10 8.99 3.67
C CYS A 316 12.76 9.40 4.30
N PRO A 317 11.74 8.52 4.33
CA PRO A 317 10.46 8.86 4.93
C PRO A 317 10.60 9.12 6.42
N VAL A 318 9.76 10.01 6.96
CA VAL A 318 9.64 10.23 8.40
C VAL A 318 9.07 8.97 9.03
N VAL A 319 9.86 8.29 9.85
CA VAL A 319 9.43 7.11 10.59
C VAL A 319 9.01 7.51 11.99
N CYS A 320 7.77 7.19 12.36
CA CYS A 320 7.27 7.36 13.72
C CYS A 320 7.09 6.00 14.40
N LEU A 321 7.71 5.86 15.58
CA LEU A 321 7.67 4.67 16.43
C LEU A 321 6.88 4.90 17.73
N ALA A 322 6.29 6.08 17.93
CA ALA A 322 5.61 6.43 19.17
C ALA A 322 4.23 5.77 19.34
N GLY A 323 3.79 5.02 18.32
CA GLY A 323 2.51 4.31 18.32
C GLY A 323 1.29 5.21 18.44
N ARG A 324 0.18 4.59 18.82
CA ARG A 324 -1.18 5.14 18.76
C ARG A 324 -1.38 6.43 19.57
N SER A 325 -0.93 6.44 20.82
CA SER A 325 -1.36 7.44 21.80
C SER A 325 -0.39 8.60 21.97
N GLY A 326 0.88 8.48 21.55
CA GLY A 326 1.94 9.51 21.73
C GLY A 326 2.20 9.94 23.19
N LYS A 327 1.40 9.44 24.12
CA LYS A 327 1.36 9.84 25.53
C LYS A 327 1.92 8.76 26.43
N GLU A 328 2.07 7.54 25.94
CA GLU A 328 2.45 6.41 26.78
C GLU A 328 3.85 6.54 27.37
N GLU A 329 4.76 7.33 26.77
CA GLU A 329 6.16 7.36 27.23
C GLU A 329 6.89 8.69 27.02
N GLY A 330 6.16 9.81 26.85
CA GLY A 330 6.79 11.13 26.68
C GLY A 330 7.58 11.32 25.38
N ILE A 331 7.37 10.45 24.38
CA ILE A 331 7.96 10.60 23.05
C ILE A 331 7.04 11.47 22.21
N GLU A 332 7.54 12.66 21.86
CA GLU A 332 6.86 13.52 20.91
C GLU A 332 6.95 12.92 19.51
N HIS A 333 5.84 12.99 18.80
CA HIS A 333 5.83 12.60 17.40
C HIS A 333 6.57 13.62 16.55
N ALA A 334 7.48 13.17 15.69
CA ALA A 334 8.16 14.03 14.73
C ALA A 334 7.14 14.60 13.73
N GLY A 335 7.13 15.92 13.49
CA GLY A 335 6.17 16.55 12.57
C GLY A 335 6.14 15.91 11.17
N GLY A 336 4.93 15.80 10.57
CA GLY A 336 4.74 15.27 9.21
C GLY A 336 4.63 13.75 9.10
N TYR A 337 4.62 13.04 10.22
CA TYR A 337 4.38 11.60 10.32
C TYR A 337 2.93 11.17 10.02
N GLY A 338 2.76 9.88 9.73
CA GLY A 338 1.50 9.28 9.32
C GLY A 338 0.38 9.36 10.36
N HIS A 339 0.67 9.25 11.67
CA HIS A 339 -0.43 9.32 12.65
C HIS A 339 -1.04 10.72 12.75
N SER A 340 -0.25 11.80 12.74
CA SER A 340 -0.84 13.16 12.76
C SER A 340 -1.79 13.39 11.59
N ILE A 341 -1.36 12.99 10.40
CA ILE A 341 -2.17 13.09 9.18
C ILE A 341 -3.44 12.25 9.32
N GLY A 342 -3.34 11.05 9.91
CA GLY A 342 -4.51 10.23 10.19
C GLY A 342 -5.46 10.89 11.19
N TRP A 343 -4.96 11.47 12.29
CA TRP A 343 -5.81 12.18 13.26
C TRP A 343 -6.57 13.34 12.62
N ASP A 344 -5.92 14.09 11.73
CA ASP A 344 -6.58 15.19 11.00
C ASP A 344 -7.69 14.68 10.07
N ILE A 345 -7.48 13.54 9.41
CA ILE A 345 -8.45 12.96 8.47
C ILE A 345 -9.64 12.34 9.21
N TRP A 346 -9.35 11.55 10.24
CA TRP A 346 -10.35 10.69 10.87
C TRP A 346 -11.02 11.35 12.07
N GLN A 347 -10.43 12.39 12.63
CA GLN A 347 -10.88 13.09 13.85
C GLN A 347 -11.11 12.14 15.03
N ASP A 348 -10.46 10.99 15.01
CA ASP A 348 -10.41 10.04 16.10
C ASP A 348 -8.97 9.90 16.59
N THR A 349 -8.83 9.41 17.81
CA THR A 349 -7.56 8.81 18.18
C THR A 349 -7.45 7.56 17.30
N LEU A 350 -6.59 7.61 16.27
CA LEU A 350 -6.01 6.42 15.63
C LEU A 350 -5.69 5.44 16.71
#